data_AF-A0A1J5PJ53-F1
#
_entry.id   AF-A0A1J5PJ53-F1
#
_cell.length_a   1.000
_cell.length_b   1.000
_cell.length_c   1.000
_cell.angle_alpha   90.00
_cell.angle_beta   90.00
_cell.angle_gamma   90.00
#
_symmetry.space_group_name_H-M   'P 1'
#
loop_
_entity.id
_entity.type
_entity.pdbx_description
1 polymer ?
#
loop_
_entity_poly.entity_id
_entity_poly.type
_entity_poly.pdbx_seq_one_letter_code
_entity_poly.pdbx_strand_id
1 'polypeptide(L)'
;MEVIIIDSITHFWNGQGGILEYQNSLGGRYQDWAKATPLYQKWLNTILQSSCHIITTNRKKQGYNIITDGNKTKVEKAGLEDEIRSGYEYEMSLALEIINENHLAKASKDRTGLFANKPEFIITENTGKQILDWCNEGEPVNENKIFERINDCKSLEELLKLYYQNPTDDEVTLMAFTQKRTELEQTPIPTSLTKPKLSLNGTHK
;
A
#
# COMPACT_ATOMS: atom_id res chain seq x y z
N MET A 1 9.99 -9.23 -9.55
CA MET A 1 8.64 -9.04 -8.99
C MET A 1 8.11 -10.39 -8.58
N GLU A 2 7.77 -10.53 -7.31
CA GLU A 2 7.23 -11.78 -6.76
C GLU A 2 5.71 -11.66 -6.61
N VAL A 3 4.99 -12.70 -7.00
CA VAL A 3 3.53 -12.77 -6.94
C VAL A 3 3.14 -14.03 -6.17
N ILE A 4 2.27 -13.87 -5.19
CA ILE A 4 1.69 -14.98 -4.43
C ILE A 4 0.20 -15.02 -4.73
N ILE A 5 -0.27 -16.16 -5.23
CA ILE A 5 -1.69 -16.42 -5.46
C ILE A 5 -2.20 -17.31 -4.32
N ILE A 6 -3.23 -16.84 -3.62
CA ILE A 6 -3.91 -17.59 -2.57
C ILE A 6 -5.28 -18.02 -3.08
N ASP A 7 -5.39 -19.27 -3.51
CA ASP A 7 -6.62 -19.88 -3.99
C ASP A 7 -7.09 -21.01 -3.06
N SER A 8 -8.02 -20.79 -2.13
CA SER A 8 -8.76 -19.56 -1.84
C SER A 8 -8.66 -19.17 -0.37
N ILE A 9 -8.85 -17.88 -0.07
CA ILE A 9 -8.90 -17.38 1.31
C ILE A 9 -10.14 -17.86 2.08
N THR A 10 -11.14 -18.39 1.38
CA THR A 10 -12.35 -18.96 1.98
C THR A 10 -12.01 -20.05 3.00
N HIS A 11 -11.00 -20.88 2.74
CA HIS A 11 -10.64 -21.97 3.65
C HIS A 11 -9.99 -21.46 4.94
N PHE A 12 -9.31 -20.32 4.90
CA PHE A 12 -8.82 -19.66 6.12
C PHE A 12 -9.99 -19.19 7.00
N TRP A 13 -11.09 -18.76 6.40
CA TRP A 13 -12.26 -18.28 7.13
C TRP A 13 -13.17 -19.41 7.62
N ASN A 14 -13.66 -20.22 6.68
CA ASN A 14 -14.74 -21.20 6.87
C ASN A 14 -14.30 -22.65 6.54
N GLY A 15 -13.00 -22.90 6.40
CA GLY A 15 -12.45 -24.24 6.21
C GLY A 15 -12.06 -24.91 7.53
N GLN A 16 -11.57 -26.14 7.42
CA GLN A 16 -11.08 -26.91 8.57
C GLN A 16 -9.90 -26.18 9.24
N GLY A 17 -9.98 -25.97 10.55
CA GLY A 17 -9.01 -25.19 11.31
C GLY A 17 -9.07 -23.67 11.05
N GLY A 18 -10.08 -23.20 10.31
CA GLY A 18 -10.27 -21.80 9.98
C GLY A 18 -10.78 -20.96 11.17
N ILE A 19 -10.90 -19.65 10.94
CA ILE A 19 -11.28 -18.68 11.97
C ILE A 19 -12.67 -18.98 12.57
N LEU A 20 -13.64 -19.39 11.75
CA LEU A 20 -14.99 -19.72 12.23
C LEU A 20 -14.99 -20.99 13.08
N GLU A 21 -14.29 -22.05 12.67
CA GLU A 21 -14.17 -23.27 13.46
C GLU A 21 -13.45 -23.01 14.79
N TYR A 22 -12.37 -22.22 14.76
CA TYR A 22 -11.66 -21.80 15.96
C TYR A 22 -12.59 -21.00 16.90
N GLN A 23 -13.34 -20.02 16.40
CA GLN A 23 -14.27 -19.24 17.22
C GLN A 23 -15.39 -20.11 17.80
N ASN A 24 -15.90 -21.08 17.04
CA ASN A 24 -16.88 -22.05 17.52
C ASN A 24 -16.30 -22.98 18.60
N SER A 25 -15.05 -23.41 18.47
CA SER A 25 -14.38 -24.28 19.47
C SER A 25 -14.22 -23.60 20.84
N LEU A 26 -14.23 -22.26 20.88
CA LEU A 26 -14.18 -21.46 22.10
C LEU A 26 -15.56 -21.27 22.77
N GLY A 27 -16.63 -21.74 22.14
CA GLY A 27 -18.01 -21.61 22.62
C GLY A 27 -18.93 -20.84 21.68
N GLY A 28 -18.42 -20.26 20.59
CA GLY A 28 -19.24 -19.62 19.56
C GLY A 28 -19.90 -18.30 19.98
N ARG A 29 -19.57 -17.75 21.15
CA ARG A 29 -20.19 -16.52 21.67
C ARG A 29 -19.53 -15.27 21.12
N TYR A 30 -20.22 -14.14 21.22
CA TYR A 30 -19.71 -12.85 20.80
C TYR A 30 -18.34 -12.52 21.44
N GLN A 31 -18.13 -12.85 22.73
CA GLN A 31 -16.88 -12.57 23.44
C GLN A 31 -15.70 -13.41 22.90
N ASP A 32 -15.96 -14.56 22.30
CA ASP A 32 -14.91 -15.44 21.77
C ASP A 32 -14.21 -14.80 20.55
N TRP A 33 -14.85 -13.82 19.89
CA TRP A 33 -14.21 -12.98 18.87
C TRP A 33 -13.04 -12.16 19.38
N ALA A 34 -12.95 -11.87 20.68
CA ALA A 34 -11.78 -11.21 21.25
C ALA A 34 -10.49 -12.04 21.06
N LYS A 35 -10.62 -13.37 20.90
CA LYS A 35 -9.50 -14.29 20.61
C LYS A 35 -9.33 -14.58 19.12
N ALA A 36 -10.42 -14.65 18.36
CA ALA A 36 -10.37 -14.95 16.92
C ALA A 36 -9.97 -13.73 16.06
N THR A 37 -10.44 -12.53 16.42
CA THR A 37 -10.18 -11.28 15.67
C THR A 37 -8.69 -10.95 15.56
N PRO A 38 -7.86 -11.08 16.60
CA PRO A 38 -6.41 -10.85 16.47
C PRO A 38 -5.72 -11.78 15.48
N LEU A 39 -6.17 -13.04 15.37
CA LEU A 39 -5.62 -14.01 14.40
C LEU A 39 -5.99 -13.62 12.97
N TYR A 40 -7.24 -13.24 12.74
CA TYR A 40 -7.69 -12.68 11.47
C TYR A 40 -6.88 -11.42 11.10
N GLN A 41 -6.69 -10.50 12.04
CA GLN A 41 -5.95 -9.27 11.79
C GLN A 41 -4.48 -9.54 11.47
N LYS A 42 -3.86 -10.49 12.19
CA LYS A 42 -2.48 -10.89 11.91
C LYS A 42 -2.35 -11.43 10.49
N TRP A 43 -3.24 -12.33 10.08
CA TRP A 43 -3.28 -12.86 8.72
C TRP A 43 -3.50 -11.76 7.66
N LEU A 44 -4.47 -10.88 7.88
CA LEU A 44 -4.75 -9.76 6.98
C LEU A 44 -3.53 -8.84 6.84
N ASN A 45 -2.91 -8.47 7.96
CA ASN A 45 -1.71 -7.63 7.96
C ASN A 45 -0.55 -8.30 7.21
N THR A 46 -0.39 -9.62 7.30
CA THR A 46 0.62 -10.35 6.52
C THR A 46 0.38 -10.21 5.01
N ILE A 47 -0.88 -10.21 4.56
CA ILE A 47 -1.22 -9.96 3.16
C ILE A 47 -0.93 -8.51 2.78
N LEU A 48 -1.39 -7.55 3.59
CA LEU A 48 -1.30 -6.12 3.28
C LEU A 48 0.12 -5.55 3.35
N GLN A 49 0.98 -6.13 4.19
CA GLN A 49 2.38 -5.70 4.39
C GLN A 49 3.38 -6.54 3.58
N SER A 50 2.90 -7.48 2.77
CA SER A 50 3.76 -8.29 1.92
C SER A 50 4.53 -7.42 0.93
N SER A 51 5.82 -7.70 0.75
CA SER A 51 6.62 -7.13 -0.35
C SER A 51 6.27 -7.72 -1.72
N CYS A 52 5.56 -8.86 -1.72
CA CYS A 52 5.05 -9.49 -2.93
C CYS A 52 3.66 -8.96 -3.29
N HIS A 53 3.31 -8.98 -4.57
CA HIS A 53 1.92 -8.78 -4.98
C HIS A 53 1.09 -9.99 -4.58
N ILE A 54 0.03 -9.76 -3.81
CA ILE A 54 -0.87 -10.83 -3.37
C ILE A 54 -2.16 -10.78 -4.20
N ILE A 55 -2.48 -11.90 -4.84
CA ILE A 55 -3.78 -12.11 -5.49
C ILE A 55 -4.53 -13.16 -4.66
N THR A 56 -5.72 -12.80 -4.19
CA THR A 56 -6.57 -13.73 -3.44
C THR A 56 -7.82 -14.06 -4.24
N THR A 57 -8.22 -15.33 -4.21
CA THR A 57 -9.55 -15.74 -4.69
C THR A 57 -10.45 -15.96 -3.48
N ASN A 58 -11.74 -15.67 -3.65
CA ASN A 58 -12.75 -15.91 -2.63
C ASN A 58 -13.99 -16.54 -3.27
N ARG A 59 -14.56 -17.54 -2.60
CA ARG A 59 -15.84 -18.14 -2.99
C ARG A 59 -16.99 -17.23 -2.58
N LYS A 60 -18.07 -17.33 -3.33
CA LYS A 60 -19.36 -16.74 -2.98
C LYS A 60 -20.35 -17.81 -2.57
N LYS A 61 -21.20 -17.48 -1.62
CA LYS A 61 -22.36 -18.27 -1.21
C LYS A 61 -23.64 -17.48 -1.41
N GLN A 62 -24.78 -18.14 -1.32
CA GLN A 62 -26.07 -17.47 -1.25
C GLN A 62 -26.16 -16.66 0.05
N GLY A 63 -26.32 -15.34 -0.06
CA GLY A 63 -26.65 -14.43 1.02
C GLY A 63 -28.13 -14.47 1.37
N TYR A 64 -28.43 -14.20 2.64
CA TYR A 64 -29.78 -14.24 3.19
C TYR A 64 -30.02 -13.08 4.16
N ASN A 65 -31.12 -12.36 3.96
CA ASN A 65 -31.61 -11.34 4.87
C ASN A 65 -32.65 -11.93 5.81
N ILE A 66 -32.51 -11.65 7.11
CA ILE A 66 -33.50 -12.00 8.12
C ILE A 66 -34.33 -10.75 8.40
N ILE A 67 -35.60 -10.76 7.97
CA ILE A 67 -36.55 -9.68 8.19
C ILE A 67 -37.49 -10.10 9.31
N THR A 68 -37.57 -9.29 10.36
CA THR A 68 -38.53 -9.47 11.46
C THR A 68 -39.71 -8.53 11.25
N ASP A 69 -40.87 -9.09 10.92
CA ASP A 69 -42.14 -8.37 10.82
C ASP A 69 -43.05 -8.78 11.99
N GLY A 70 -43.09 -7.94 13.02
CA GLY A 70 -43.75 -8.24 14.29
C GLY A 70 -43.19 -9.50 14.96
N ASN A 71 -44.02 -10.52 15.16
CA ASN A 71 -43.62 -11.81 15.76
C ASN A 71 -43.17 -12.86 14.74
N LYS A 72 -43.08 -12.52 13.44
CA LYS A 72 -42.67 -13.46 12.39
C LYS A 72 -41.30 -13.08 11.84
N THR A 73 -40.41 -14.06 11.81
CA THR A 73 -39.10 -13.97 11.15
C THR A 73 -39.20 -14.59 9.76
N LYS A 74 -38.89 -13.81 8.73
CA LYS A 74 -38.83 -14.25 7.33
C LYS A 74 -37.40 -14.21 6.84
N VAL A 75 -36.97 -15.25 6.13
CA VAL A 75 -35.66 -15.31 5.47
C VAL A 75 -35.86 -15.04 3.98
N GLU A 76 -35.18 -14.03 3.45
CA GLU A 76 -35.21 -13.65 2.04
C GLU A 76 -33.82 -13.80 1.42
N LYS A 77 -33.75 -14.23 0.16
CA LYS A 77 -32.47 -14.32 -0.56
C LYS A 77 -31.95 -12.92 -0.87
N ALA A 78 -30.72 -12.63 -0.47
CA ALA A 78 -30.09 -11.30 -0.59
C ALA A 78 -29.09 -11.20 -1.76
N GLY A 79 -29.03 -12.20 -2.64
CA GLY A 79 -28.01 -12.30 -3.68
C GLY A 79 -26.81 -13.14 -3.24
N LEU A 80 -25.64 -12.91 -3.84
CA LEU A 80 -24.42 -13.61 -3.47
C LEU A 80 -23.63 -12.81 -2.43
N GLU A 81 -23.08 -13.50 -1.44
CA GLU A 81 -22.21 -12.94 -0.41
C GLU A 81 -20.86 -13.66 -0.44
N ASP A 82 -19.82 -12.90 -0.13
CA ASP A 82 -18.46 -13.39 -0.04
C ASP A 82 -18.27 -14.32 1.19
N GLU A 83 -17.58 -15.45 1.00
CA GLU A 83 -17.26 -16.39 2.08
C GLU A 83 -15.97 -16.02 2.83
N ILE A 84 -15.94 -14.79 3.34
CA ILE A 84 -14.86 -14.22 4.15
C ILE A 84 -15.48 -13.25 5.16
N ARG A 85 -14.67 -12.63 6.03
CA ARG A 85 -15.15 -11.57 6.90
C ARG A 85 -15.68 -10.40 6.06
N SER A 86 -16.88 -9.92 6.41
CA SER A 86 -17.47 -8.75 5.75
C SER A 86 -16.51 -7.57 5.76
N GLY A 87 -16.43 -6.88 4.62
CA GLY A 87 -15.53 -5.75 4.40
C GLY A 87 -14.17 -6.11 3.79
N TYR A 88 -13.83 -7.39 3.62
CA TYR A 88 -12.52 -7.80 3.08
C TYR A 88 -12.19 -7.16 1.72
N GLU A 89 -13.16 -6.99 0.81
CA GLU A 89 -12.92 -6.37 -0.50
C GLU A 89 -12.36 -4.94 -0.40
N TYR A 90 -12.68 -4.21 0.68
CA TYR A 90 -12.22 -2.84 0.89
C TYR A 90 -10.77 -2.78 1.39
N GLU A 91 -10.23 -3.88 1.92
CA GLU A 91 -8.83 -4.02 2.31
C GLU A 91 -7.91 -4.19 1.09
N MET A 92 -8.42 -4.77 0.01
CA MET A 92 -7.66 -5.07 -1.21
C MET A 92 -7.62 -3.87 -2.14
N SER A 93 -6.55 -3.66 -2.92
CA SER A 93 -6.45 -2.53 -3.88
C SER A 93 -7.50 -2.58 -4.99
N LEU A 94 -7.80 -3.78 -5.49
CA LEU A 94 -8.74 -4.07 -6.56
C LEU A 94 -9.51 -5.35 -6.20
N ALA A 95 -10.81 -5.36 -6.41
CA ALA A 95 -11.67 -6.53 -6.31
C ALA A 95 -12.47 -6.69 -7.60
N LEU A 96 -12.32 -7.86 -8.22
CA LEU A 96 -13.05 -8.25 -9.43
C LEU A 96 -14.05 -9.35 -9.07
N GLU A 97 -15.32 -9.07 -9.27
CA GLU A 97 -16.41 -10.02 -9.09
C GLU A 97 -16.69 -10.75 -10.40
N ILE A 98 -16.64 -12.08 -10.39
CA ILE A 98 -17.20 -12.90 -11.47
C ILE A 98 -18.71 -12.98 -11.28
N ILE A 99 -19.47 -12.41 -12.22
CA ILE A 99 -20.91 -12.14 -12.04
C ILE A 99 -21.83 -13.16 -12.73
N ASN A 100 -21.30 -14.01 -13.62
CA ASN A 100 -22.10 -14.99 -14.36
C ASN A 100 -21.28 -16.18 -14.89
N GLU A 101 -21.98 -17.14 -15.48
CA GLU A 101 -21.44 -18.36 -16.09
C GLU A 101 -20.58 -18.14 -17.34
N ASN A 102 -20.65 -16.95 -17.95
CA ASN A 102 -19.78 -16.57 -19.07
C ASN A 102 -18.41 -16.03 -18.59
N HIS A 103 -18.12 -16.15 -17.29
CA HIS A 103 -16.89 -15.66 -16.67
C HIS A 103 -16.66 -14.16 -16.85
N LEU A 104 -17.74 -13.39 -17.01
CA LEU A 104 -17.66 -11.94 -17.01
C LEU A 104 -17.33 -11.44 -15.62
N ALA A 105 -16.38 -10.51 -15.57
CA ALA A 105 -15.90 -9.85 -14.38
C ALA A 105 -16.34 -8.38 -14.37
N LYS A 106 -16.65 -7.88 -13.18
CA LYS A 106 -16.90 -6.46 -12.91
C LYS A 106 -16.08 -6.03 -11.71
N ALA A 107 -15.55 -4.80 -11.74
CA ALA A 107 -14.90 -4.23 -10.57
C ALA A 107 -15.95 -3.88 -9.50
N SER A 108 -15.93 -4.58 -8.35
CA SER A 108 -16.74 -4.23 -7.17
C SER A 108 -16.06 -3.15 -6.33
N LYS A 109 -14.72 -3.14 -6.36
CA LYS A 109 -13.87 -2.12 -5.72
C LYS A 109 -12.62 -1.91 -6.57
N ASP A 110 -12.25 -0.65 -6.83
CA ASP A 110 -11.05 -0.34 -7.62
C ASP A 110 -10.40 0.98 -7.18
N ARG A 111 -9.18 0.90 -6.62
CA ARG A 111 -8.36 2.08 -6.28
C ARG A 111 -7.41 2.48 -7.42
N THR A 112 -7.22 1.63 -8.41
CA THR A 112 -6.32 1.86 -9.55
C THR A 112 -6.94 2.80 -10.59
N GLY A 113 -8.28 2.83 -10.66
CA GLY A 113 -9.02 3.55 -11.70
C GLY A 113 -9.00 2.88 -13.06
N LEU A 114 -8.38 1.70 -13.17
CA LEU A 114 -8.24 0.96 -14.42
C LEU A 114 -9.55 0.32 -14.89
N PHE A 115 -10.44 -0.07 -13.96
CA PHE A 115 -11.60 -0.92 -14.24
C PHE A 115 -12.92 -0.34 -13.71
N ALA A 116 -12.87 0.65 -12.81
CA ALA A 116 -14.05 1.36 -12.33
C ALA A 116 -14.90 1.92 -13.49
N ASN A 117 -16.22 1.75 -13.41
CA ASN A 117 -17.20 2.20 -14.41
C ASN A 117 -16.97 1.67 -15.84
N LYS A 118 -16.19 0.60 -16.01
CA LYS A 118 -16.04 -0.08 -17.30
C LYS A 118 -17.09 -1.17 -17.48
N PRO A 119 -17.42 -1.52 -18.73
CA PRO A 119 -18.24 -2.69 -19.03
C PRO A 119 -17.65 -3.97 -18.44
N GLU A 120 -18.51 -4.94 -18.22
CA GLU A 120 -18.13 -6.29 -17.80
C GLU A 120 -17.20 -6.92 -18.84
N PHE A 121 -16.17 -7.64 -18.38
CA PHE A 121 -15.09 -8.12 -19.23
C PHE A 121 -14.60 -9.51 -18.80
N ILE A 122 -14.01 -10.27 -19.72
CA ILE A 122 -13.32 -11.51 -19.37
C ILE A 122 -11.91 -11.16 -18.90
N ILE A 123 -11.50 -11.67 -17.74
CA ILE A 123 -10.13 -11.51 -17.23
C ILE A 123 -9.18 -12.24 -18.19
N THR A 124 -8.17 -11.52 -18.68
CA THR A 124 -7.15 -12.06 -19.61
C THR A 124 -5.75 -11.67 -19.13
N GLU A 125 -4.72 -12.17 -19.82
CA GLU A 125 -3.32 -11.75 -19.60
C GLU A 125 -3.16 -10.22 -19.70
N ASN A 126 -3.91 -9.57 -20.59
CA ASN A 126 -3.89 -8.12 -20.73
C ASN A 126 -4.40 -7.40 -19.47
N THR A 127 -5.38 -7.97 -18.76
CA THR A 127 -5.83 -7.44 -17.46
C THR A 127 -4.67 -7.44 -16.46
N GLY A 128 -3.93 -8.55 -16.38
CA GLY A 128 -2.75 -8.66 -15.52
C GLY A 128 -1.66 -7.65 -15.90
N LYS A 129 -1.44 -7.44 -17.20
CA LYS A 129 -0.49 -6.43 -17.70
C LYS A 129 -0.88 -5.00 -17.31
N GLN A 130 -2.14 -4.63 -17.42
CA GLN A 130 -2.61 -3.30 -16.99
C GLN A 130 -2.39 -3.06 -15.50
N ILE A 131 -2.65 -4.08 -14.66
CA ILE A 131 -2.40 -4.01 -13.22
C ILE A 131 -0.90 -3.88 -12.94
N LEU A 132 -0.06 -4.66 -13.63
CA LEU A 132 1.39 -4.60 -13.53
C LEU A 132 1.92 -3.22 -13.90
N ASP A 133 1.49 -2.67 -15.02
CA ASP A 133 1.91 -1.36 -15.51
C ASP A 133 1.56 -0.29 -14.46
N TRP A 134 0.33 -0.30 -13.93
CA TRP A 134 -0.09 0.59 -12.83
C TRP A 134 0.74 0.43 -11.55
N CYS A 135 1.10 -0.81 -11.17
CA CYS A 135 1.98 -1.03 -10.03
C CYS A 135 3.38 -0.40 -10.22
N ASN A 136 3.83 -0.25 -11.46
CA ASN A 136 5.12 0.34 -11.81
C ASN A 136 5.02 1.86 -12.11
N GLU A 137 3.82 2.43 -12.22
CA GLU A 137 3.60 3.87 -12.48
C GLU A 137 3.86 4.74 -11.24
N GLY A 138 3.88 4.16 -10.04
CA GLY A 138 4.38 4.85 -8.86
C GLY A 138 5.86 5.17 -9.07
N GLU A 139 6.26 6.44 -8.91
CA GLU A 139 7.68 6.74 -8.84
C GLU A 139 8.28 5.80 -7.78
N PRO A 140 9.34 5.05 -8.08
CA PRO A 140 10.08 4.39 -7.01
C PRO A 140 10.35 5.48 -5.97
N VAL A 141 10.26 5.15 -4.69
CA VAL A 141 10.99 5.92 -3.67
C VAL A 141 12.44 5.75 -4.10
N ASN A 142 12.87 6.66 -4.97
CA ASN A 142 14.09 6.47 -5.70
C ASN A 142 15.14 6.87 -4.69
N GLU A 143 15.73 5.88 -4.04
CA GLU A 143 16.90 6.08 -3.21
C GLU A 143 17.94 6.90 -3.99
N ASN A 144 18.04 6.70 -5.32
CA ASN A 144 18.87 7.54 -6.18
C ASN A 144 18.43 9.02 -6.22
N LYS A 145 17.14 9.37 -6.12
CA LYS A 145 16.72 10.77 -6.02
C LYS A 145 17.13 11.39 -4.69
N ILE A 146 17.13 10.64 -3.57
CA ILE A 146 17.63 11.22 -2.31
C ILE A 146 19.15 11.39 -2.39
N PHE A 147 19.89 10.44 -2.96
CA PHE A 147 21.34 10.58 -3.18
C PHE A 147 21.69 11.72 -4.15
N GLU A 148 20.94 11.90 -5.24
CA GLU A 148 21.07 13.05 -6.15
C GLU A 148 20.82 14.37 -5.41
N ARG A 149 19.73 14.47 -4.64
CA ARG A 149 19.39 15.67 -3.86
C ARG A 149 20.42 15.97 -2.76
N ILE A 150 20.99 14.94 -2.13
CA ILE A 150 22.11 15.08 -1.19
C ILE A 150 23.31 15.66 -1.93
N ASN A 151 23.69 15.09 -3.08
CA ASN A 151 24.83 15.55 -3.88
C ASN A 151 24.66 16.99 -4.41
N ASP A 152 23.42 17.39 -4.73
CA ASP A 152 23.08 18.72 -5.22
C ASP A 152 23.09 19.82 -4.14
N CYS A 153 23.11 19.45 -2.85
CA CYS A 153 23.18 20.43 -1.77
C CYS A 153 24.52 21.19 -1.80
N LYS A 154 24.44 22.52 -1.81
CA LYS A 154 25.60 23.43 -1.93
C LYS A 154 26.03 24.05 -0.62
N SER A 155 25.20 23.91 0.42
CA SER A 155 25.49 24.44 1.75
C SER A 155 25.03 23.48 2.84
N LEU A 156 25.61 23.63 4.03
CA LEU A 156 25.22 22.86 5.20
C LEU A 156 23.75 23.09 5.58
N GLU A 157 23.25 24.32 5.38
CA GLU A 157 21.85 24.69 5.65
C GLU A 157 20.88 23.93 4.75
N GLU A 158 21.17 23.84 3.44
CA GLU A 158 20.37 23.08 2.48
C GLU A 158 20.35 21.58 2.83
N LEU A 159 21.51 21.03 3.18
CA LEU A 159 21.65 19.62 3.55
C LEU A 159 20.86 19.27 4.82
N LEU A 160 20.95 20.12 5.86
CA LEU A 160 20.21 19.93 7.11
C LEU A 160 18.70 20.08 6.89
N LYS A 161 18.28 21.06 6.09
CA LYS A 161 16.86 21.24 5.73
C LYS A 161 16.33 20.02 5.00
N LEU A 162 17.09 19.46 4.06
CA LEU A 162 16.72 18.25 3.34
C LEU A 162 16.57 17.05 4.29
N TYR A 163 17.49 16.88 5.24
CA TYR A 163 17.45 15.83 6.26
C TYR A 163 16.20 15.94 7.15
N TYR A 164 15.91 17.12 7.71
CA TYR A 164 14.72 17.31 8.56
C TYR A 164 13.39 17.15 7.82
N GLN A 165 13.38 17.42 6.51
CA GLN A 165 12.20 17.22 5.66
C GLN A 165 12.00 15.75 5.26
N ASN A 166 13.03 14.91 5.36
CA ASN A 166 13.00 13.50 4.97
C ASN A 166 13.72 12.65 6.03
N PRO A 167 13.21 12.59 7.27
CA PRO A 167 13.81 11.77 8.32
C PRO A 167 13.79 10.30 7.90
N THR A 168 14.92 9.63 8.06
CA THR A 168 15.12 8.23 7.69
C THR A 168 16.04 7.54 8.69
N ASP A 169 15.78 6.26 8.97
CA ASP A 169 16.62 5.40 9.81
C ASP A 169 17.51 4.46 8.96
N ASP A 170 17.48 4.61 7.63
CA ASP A 170 18.31 3.82 6.71
C ASP A 170 19.79 4.20 6.83
N GLU A 171 20.64 3.23 7.19
CA GLU A 171 22.07 3.43 7.43
C GLU A 171 22.81 3.96 6.19
N VAL A 172 22.43 3.50 4.99
CA VAL A 172 23.07 3.90 3.73
C VAL A 172 22.83 5.38 3.45
N THR A 173 21.58 5.82 3.62
CA THR A 173 21.19 7.22 3.42
C THR A 173 21.85 8.13 4.47
N LEU A 174 21.91 7.70 5.74
CA LEU A 174 22.59 8.44 6.81
C LEU A 174 24.09 8.59 6.54
N MET A 175 24.75 7.55 6.00
CA MET A 175 26.15 7.62 5.59
C MET A 175 26.36 8.65 4.46
N ALA A 176 25.47 8.70 3.47
CA ALA A 176 25.56 9.68 2.39
C ALA A 176 25.38 11.13 2.88
N PHE A 177 24.43 11.39 3.78
CA PHE A 177 24.31 12.70 4.45
C PHE A 177 25.59 13.08 5.21
N THR A 178 26.17 12.11 5.93
CA THR A 178 27.40 12.31 6.71
C THR A 178 28.58 12.64 5.80
N GLN A 179 28.75 11.91 4.69
CA GLN A 179 29.79 12.14 3.72
C GLN A 179 29.66 13.53 3.08
N LYS A 180 28.46 13.90 2.62
CA LYS A 180 28.22 15.22 2.01
C LYS A 180 28.45 16.37 2.98
N ARG A 181 28.07 16.19 4.26
CA ARG A 181 28.35 17.18 5.31
C ARG A 181 29.86 17.43 5.42
N THR A 182 30.66 16.37 5.49
CA THR A 182 32.12 16.48 5.56
C THR A 182 32.72 17.17 4.33
N GLU A 183 32.22 16.90 3.13
CA GLU A 183 32.63 17.60 1.91
C GLU A 183 32.37 19.12 1.98
N LEU A 184 31.17 19.51 2.44
CA LEU A 184 30.78 20.92 2.53
C LEU A 184 31.54 21.67 3.64
N GLU A 185 31.87 20.99 4.74
CA GLU A 185 32.68 21.54 5.85
C GLU A 185 34.16 21.76 5.48
N GLN A 186 34.69 21.04 4.49
CA GLN A 186 36.08 21.18 4.02
C GLN A 186 36.30 22.34 3.02
N THR A 187 35.27 23.13 2.72
CA THR A 187 35.42 24.32 1.88
C THR A 187 36.24 25.39 2.65
N PRO A 188 37.43 25.81 2.17
CA PRO A 188 38.31 26.66 2.96
C PRO A 188 37.68 28.02 3.23
N ILE A 189 37.60 28.38 4.52
CA ILE A 189 37.35 29.75 4.97
C ILE A 189 38.44 30.64 4.34
N PRO A 190 38.11 31.70 3.59
CA PRO A 190 39.14 32.60 3.06
C PRO A 190 39.87 33.28 4.22
N THR A 191 41.12 32.89 4.47
CA THR A 191 41.95 33.35 5.61
C THR A 191 42.49 34.78 5.44
N SER A 192 41.97 35.60 4.52
CA SER A 192 42.42 36.98 4.37
C SER A 192 41.28 37.95 4.03
N LEU A 193 41.01 38.87 4.94
CA LEU A 193 40.34 40.14 4.63
C LEU A 193 41.34 41.05 3.90
N THR A 194 41.50 40.91 2.59
CA THR A 194 42.27 41.89 1.80
C THR A 194 41.45 43.17 1.64
N LYS A 195 42.01 44.30 2.11
CA LYS A 195 41.46 45.64 1.85
C LYS A 195 41.23 45.83 0.35
N PRO A 196 40.11 46.43 -0.08
CA PRO A 196 39.88 46.74 -1.48
C PRO A 196 40.95 47.74 -1.97
N LYS A 197 41.60 47.43 -3.10
CA LYS A 197 42.47 48.37 -3.82
C LYS A 197 41.59 49.48 -4.39
N LEU A 198 41.69 50.69 -3.83
CA LEU A 198 41.16 51.90 -4.47
C LEU A 198 42.01 52.21 -5.71
N SER A 199 41.34 52.29 -6.87
CA SER A 199 41.92 52.80 -8.11
C SER A 199 42.22 54.30 -7.98
N LEU A 200 43.42 54.73 -8.38
CA LEU A 200 43.87 56.13 -8.38
C LEU A 200 43.59 56.88 -9.70
N ASN A 201 42.87 56.28 -10.65
CA ASN A 201 42.65 56.90 -11.97
C ASN A 201 41.20 57.33 -12.18
N GLY A 202 40.79 58.38 -11.44
CA GLY A 202 39.54 59.10 -11.67
C GLY A 202 39.78 60.61 -11.69
N THR A 203 40.25 61.14 -12.82
CA THR A 203 40.18 62.58 -13.09
C THR A 203 38.84 62.90 -13.73
N HIS A 204 37.89 63.41 -12.95
CA HIS A 204 36.82 64.23 -13.49
C HIS A 204 36.65 65.47 -12.60
N LYS A 205 36.70 66.62 -13.26
CA LYS A 205 36.36 67.95 -12.75
C LYS A 205 34.90 68.02 -12.34
#